data_AF-F4MWE6-F1
#
_entry.id   AF-F4MWE6-F1
#
_cell.length_a   1.000
_cell.length_b   1.000
_cell.length_c   1.000
_cell.angle_alpha   90.00
_cell.angle_beta   90.00
_cell.angle_gamma   90.00
#
_symmetry.space_group_name_H-M   'P 1'
#
loop_
_entity.id
_entity.type
_entity.pdbx_description
1 polymer ?
#
loop_
_entity_poly.entity_id
_entity_poly.type
_entity_poly.pdbx_seq_one_letter_code
_entity_poly.pdbx_strand_id
1 'polypeptide(L)' 'MKRSYCRLTADEAAECIEHGNMVVFSGFTPAGAPKVLPAAIAKRAIAHHQQQKEFNPLTDWRINQCSG' A
#
# COMPACT_ATOMS: atom_id res chain seq x y z
N MET A 1 5.58 -28.48 16.65
CA MET A 1 5.20 -27.23 17.37
C MET A 1 4.07 -26.54 16.63
N LYS A 2 2.88 -26.43 17.23
CA LYS A 2 1.78 -25.62 16.67
C LYS A 2 2.08 -24.16 17.01
N ARG A 3 2.66 -23.39 16.07
CA ARG A 3 2.75 -21.94 16.25
C ARG A 3 1.36 -21.35 16.05
N SER A 4 0.81 -20.79 17.12
CA SER A 4 -0.39 -19.96 17.06
C SER A 4 -0.01 -18.62 16.44
N TYR A 5 -0.44 -18.38 15.20
CA TYR A 5 -0.25 -17.10 14.52
C TYR A 5 -1.47 -16.21 14.77
N CYS A 6 -1.22 -14.90 14.91
CA CYS A 6 -2.30 -13.91 14.93
C CYS A 6 -3.04 -13.97 13.59
N ARG A 7 -4.38 -14.05 13.63
CA ARG A 7 -5.24 -14.00 12.45
C ARG A 7 -5.91 -12.63 12.42
N LEU A 8 -5.70 -11.92 11.33
CA LEU A 8 -6.30 -10.63 11.05
C LEU A 8 -7.06 -10.71 9.73
N THR A 9 -8.07 -9.86 9.59
CA THR A 9 -8.67 -9.55 8.30
C THR A 9 -7.69 -8.73 7.45
N ALA A 10 -7.94 -8.64 6.13
CA ALA A 10 -7.10 -7.85 5.25
C ALA A 10 -7.17 -6.34 5.55
N ASP A 11 -8.33 -5.85 6.00
CA ASP A 11 -8.53 -4.46 6.37
C ASP A 11 -7.78 -4.11 7.67
N GLU A 12 -7.90 -4.93 8.71
CA GLU A 12 -7.13 -4.77 9.95
C GLU A 12 -5.61 -4.82 9.70
N ALA A 13 -5.15 -5.71 8.83
CA ALA A 13 -3.73 -5.76 8.45
C ALA A 13 -3.29 -4.54 7.64
N ALA A 14 -4.17 -3.94 6.82
CA ALA A 14 -3.88 -2.73 6.06
C ALA A 14 -3.79 -1.48 6.96
N GLU A 15 -4.48 -1.47 8.11
CA GLU A 15 -4.37 -0.41 9.11
C GLU A 15 -2.97 -0.35 9.73
N CYS A 16 -2.29 -1.49 9.87
CA CYS A 16 -0.92 -1.57 10.37
C CYS A 16 0.15 -0.99 9.41
N ILE A 17 -0.24 -0.66 8.16
CA ILE A 17 0.68 -0.14 7.14
C ILE A 17 0.44 1.36 6.97
N GLU A 18 1.42 2.16 7.38
CA GLU A 18 1.37 3.62 7.36
C GLU A 18 1.95 4.23 6.07
N HIS A 19 1.62 5.49 5.80
CA HIS A 19 2.20 6.25 4.69
C HIS A 19 3.73 6.35 4.85
N GLY A 20 4.47 6.10 3.76
CA GLY A 20 5.93 6.12 3.75
C GLY A 20 6.60 4.78 4.10
N ASN A 21 5.83 3.78 4.53
CA ASN A 21 6.39 2.44 4.79
C ASN A 21 6.83 1.75 3.49
N MET A 22 8.01 1.13 3.51
CA MET A 22 8.44 0.24 2.45
C MET A 22 7.84 -1.15 2.66
N VAL A 23 6.93 -1.55 1.77
CA VAL A 23 6.23 -2.84 1.83
C VAL A 23 6.74 -3.74 0.70
N VAL A 24 7.15 -4.97 1.04
CA VAL A 24 7.63 -5.97 0.08
C VAL A 24 6.67 -7.15 0.07
N PHE A 25 6.19 -7.52 -1.10
CA PHE A 25 5.34 -8.70 -1.29
C PHE A 25 6.15 -9.86 -1.86
N SER A 26 5.87 -11.07 -1.38
CA SER A 26 6.36 -12.29 -2.01
C SER A 26 5.58 -12.57 -3.30
N GLY A 27 6.20 -13.28 -4.25
CA GLY A 27 5.53 -13.76 -5.46
C GLY A 27 6.19 -13.26 -6.73
N PHE A 28 6.95 -14.14 -7.39
CA PHE A 28 7.50 -13.91 -8.73
C PHE A 28 6.59 -14.49 -9.84
N THR A 29 5.80 -15.51 -9.49
CA THR A 29 4.75 -16.10 -10.34
C THR A 29 3.37 -15.91 -9.70
N PRO A 30 2.24 -16.00 -10.45
CA PRO A 30 0.90 -15.74 -9.92
C PRO A 30 0.52 -16.63 -8.71
N ALA A 31 1.16 -17.78 -8.59
CA ALA A 31 1.07 -18.66 -7.43
C ALA A 31 2.07 -18.18 -6.35
N GLY A 32 1.56 -17.54 -5.30
CA GLY A 32 2.37 -17.08 -4.15
C GLY A 32 2.33 -15.58 -3.88
N ALA A 33 1.68 -14.80 -4.75
CA ALA A 33 1.41 -13.39 -4.49
C ALA A 33 0.21 -13.21 -3.54
N PRO A 34 0.33 -12.41 -2.46
CA PRO A 34 -0.82 -12.06 -1.63
C PRO A 34 -1.78 -11.18 -2.44
N LYS A 35 -3.05 -11.59 -2.55
CA LYS A 35 -4.03 -10.91 -3.41
C LYS A 35 -4.93 -9.94 -2.64
N VAL A 36 -5.38 -10.33 -1.45
CA VAL A 36 -6.44 -9.62 -0.71
C VAL A 36 -5.88 -8.40 0.03
N LEU A 37 -4.70 -8.52 0.64
CA LEU A 37 -4.09 -7.42 1.41
C LEU A 37 -3.69 -6.21 0.52
N PRO A 38 -3.04 -6.38 -0.65
CA PRO A 38 -2.76 -5.24 -1.53
C PRO A 38 -4.01 -4.48 -1.98
N ALA A 39 -5.12 -5.20 -2.22
CA ALA A 39 -6.39 -4.59 -2.58
C ALA A 39 -6.97 -3.75 -1.42
N ALA A 40 -6.86 -4.23 -0.18
CA ALA A 40 -7.29 -3.48 1.02
C ALA A 40 -6.45 -2.21 1.22
N ILE A 41 -5.13 -2.29 1.05
CA ILE A 41 -4.23 -1.13 1.11
C ILE A 41 -4.61 -0.10 0.04
N ALA A 42 -4.85 -0.52 -1.21
CA ALA A 42 -5.24 0.37 -2.29
C ALA A 42 -6.57 1.07 -2.01
N LYS A 43 -7.58 0.34 -1.54
CA LYS A 43 -8.88 0.91 -1.16
C LYS A 43 -8.72 1.96 -0.05
N ARG A 44 -7.91 1.67 0.97
CA ARG A 44 -7.63 2.60 2.09
C ARG A 44 -6.89 3.85 1.61
N ALA A 45 -5.86 3.68 0.79
CA ALA A 45 -5.11 4.80 0.22
C ALA A 45 -5.99 5.73 -0.62
N ILE A 46 -6.88 5.17 -1.46
CA ILE A 46 -7.85 5.96 -2.24
C ILE A 46 -8.79 6.74 -1.33
N ALA A 47 -9.34 6.11 -0.28
CA ALA A 47 -10.21 6.78 0.68
C ALA A 47 -9.50 7.94 1.41
N HIS A 48 -8.25 7.73 1.83
CA HIS A 48 -7.44 8.79 2.45
C HIS A 48 -7.14 9.94 1.46
N HIS A 49 -6.78 9.65 0.21
CA HIS A 49 -6.55 10.67 -0.80
C HIS A 49 -7.81 11.48 -1.14
N GLN A 50 -8.98 10.84 -1.15
CA GLN A 50 -10.26 11.52 -1.37
C GLN A 50 -10.64 12.43 -0.19
N GLN A 51 -10.31 12.02 1.04
CA GLN A 51 -10.58 12.79 2.26
C GLN A 51 -9.57 13.94 2.45
N GLN A 52 -8.30 13.74 2.10
CA GLN A 52 -7.22 14.72 2.21
C GLN A 52 -7.01 15.50 0.89
N LYS A 53 -8.09 16.06 0.31
CA LYS A 53 -8.06 16.86 -0.94
C LYS A 53 -6.74 17.63 -1.15
N GLU A 54 -5.87 17.04 -1.98
CA GLU A 54 -4.95 17.63 -2.96
C GLU A 54 -3.80 16.64 -3.25
N PHE A 55 -4.08 15.59 -4.02
CA PHE A 55 -3.05 15.13 -4.95
C PHE A 55 -3.15 16.06 -6.17
N ASN A 56 -2.36 17.13 -6.15
CA ASN A 56 -2.23 18.01 -7.30
C ASN A 56 -1.10 17.48 -8.20
N PRO A 57 -1.41 16.84 -9.34
CA PRO A 57 -0.40 16.31 -10.25
C PRO A 57 0.50 17.41 -10.87
N LEU A 58 0.17 18.69 -10.70
CA LEU A 58 0.99 19.82 -11.13
C LEU A 58 2.04 20.27 -10.10
N THR A 59 1.95 19.83 -8.84
CA THR A 59 2.91 20.21 -7.78
C THR A 59 3.68 19.02 -7.20
N ASP A 60 3.21 17.78 -7.39
CA ASP A 60 3.86 16.57 -6.90
C ASP A 60 4.56 15.78 -8.02
N TRP A 61 5.36 16.48 -8.83
CA TRP A 61 6.22 15.87 -9.84
C TRP A 61 7.67 16.31 -9.59
N ARG A 62 8.45 15.47 -8.90
CA ARG A 62 9.93 15.50 -8.97
C ARG A 62 10.44 15.09 -10.38
N ILE A 63 9.77 15.53 -11.43
CA ILE A 63 10.16 15.37 -12.85
C ILE A 63 10.87 16.67 -13.35
N ASN A 64 11.06 17.71 -12.51
CA ASN A 64 11.81 18.94 -12.88
C ASN A 64 13.24 19.02 -12.32
N GLN A 65 13.92 17.89 -12.17
CA GLN A 65 15.37 17.86 -11.91
C GLN A 65 16.18 17.27 -13.08
N CYS A 66 15.67 17.39 -14.31
CA CYS A 66 16.46 17.15 -15.51
C CYS A 66 16.42 18.38 -16.42
N SER A 67 17.09 19.45 -15.98
CA SER A 67 17.56 20.52 -16.86
C SER A 67 19.00 20.84 -16.47
N GLY A 68 19.90 20.02 -17.03
CA GLY A 68 21.35 20.19 -17.07
C GLY A 68 21.84 19.60 -18.38
#